data_AF-A0A4Q4Q8Q4-F1
#
_entry.id   AF-A0A4Q4Q8Q4-F1
#
_cell.length_a   1.000
_cell.length_b   1.000
_cell.length_c   1.000
_cell.angle_alpha   90.00
_cell.angle_beta   90.00
_cell.angle_gamma   90.00
#
_symmetry.space_group_name_H-M   'P 1'
#
loop_
_entity.id
_entity.type
_entity.pdbx_description
1 polymer ?
#
loop_
_entity_poly.entity_id
_entity_poly.type
_entity_poly.pdbx_seq_one_letter_code
_entity_poly.pdbx_strand_id
1 'polypeptide(L)'
;MATTSTITAIVTRATTSMMIGRNRTLGQRPAVTPYSFTKPSTFPLLILSVSILIVDHFTHRRRLKISATQQEEQELAEAWQEPWLTKDWSTLYGLIALAHEREIAPQHTPFRTEYISTIQVRYKRPQRWALKLLLERGVIPLRIDDGGVATTCTQTWGLTSTFPYITIPLYQQTKSRAYFEFLIPRPERAEVTRLINILGQNRMGYGISTQTYNSVTQTSQPSTASTERNRPKSGPSFPLSIGAQSMCEALLPLLPDGHIPRARGTHVDRLDSYLKPGPETEAREDDWMQPDVRMARAPLLCHSSWAIVRLEAPHWGYVELDNFVLGAVEESRTGDRWVRAVCEGHAMKELERFGLDI
;
A
#
# COMPACT_ATOMS: atom_id res chain seq x y z
N MET A 1 -45.53 8.58 14.92
CA MET A 1 -45.55 10.00 15.30
C MET A 1 -44.87 10.79 14.19
N ALA A 2 -45.54 11.86 13.74
CA ALA A 2 -45.13 12.80 12.67
C ALA A 2 -43.76 13.46 12.98
N THR A 3 -42.97 13.92 12.02
CA THR A 3 -43.18 15.14 11.20
C THR A 3 -42.37 15.10 9.89
N THR A 4 -43.01 15.18 8.71
CA THR A 4 -43.08 16.35 7.79
C THR A 4 -41.76 16.98 7.33
N SER A 5 -41.39 16.72 6.06
CA SER A 5 -40.59 17.64 5.25
C SER A 5 -41.33 17.94 3.94
N THR A 6 -41.47 19.23 3.65
CA THR A 6 -42.13 19.80 2.48
C THR A 6 -41.06 20.45 1.64
N ILE A 7 -40.80 19.98 0.41
CA ILE A 7 -40.11 20.78 -0.61
C ILE A 7 -40.85 20.64 -1.94
N THR A 8 -41.28 21.81 -2.41
CA THR A 8 -42.12 22.10 -3.56
C THR A 8 -41.34 22.00 -4.87
N ALA A 9 -41.99 21.46 -5.89
CA ALA A 9 -41.53 21.36 -7.27
C ALA A 9 -41.61 22.69 -8.03
N ILE A 10 -40.75 22.89 -9.04
CA ILE A 10 -41.09 23.64 -10.25
C ILE A 10 -40.54 22.88 -11.46
N VAL A 11 -41.48 22.52 -12.35
CA VAL A 11 -41.31 21.85 -13.64
C VAL A 11 -41.43 22.92 -14.73
N THR A 12 -40.55 22.89 -15.73
CA THR A 12 -40.84 23.56 -17.02
C THR A 12 -40.42 22.68 -18.18
N ARG A 13 -41.42 22.27 -18.97
CA ARG A 13 -41.35 21.53 -20.23
C ARG A 13 -40.83 22.42 -21.37
N ALA A 14 -40.09 21.81 -22.29
CA ALA A 14 -39.96 22.27 -23.67
C ALA A 14 -40.01 21.05 -24.60
N THR A 15 -40.86 21.09 -25.64
CA THR A 15 -40.79 20.34 -26.91
C THR A 15 -41.95 20.82 -27.80
N THR A 16 -41.67 21.62 -28.83
CA THR A 16 -41.53 21.27 -30.26
C THR A 16 -42.86 21.11 -31.01
N SER A 17 -43.12 21.96 -32.02
CA SER A 17 -43.63 21.52 -33.33
C SER A 17 -43.58 22.63 -34.39
N MET A 18 -43.04 22.24 -35.55
CA MET A 18 -43.25 22.75 -36.92
C MET A 18 -44.76 22.77 -37.32
N MET A 19 -45.30 23.34 -38.41
CA MET A 19 -44.84 23.69 -39.77
C MET A 19 -45.94 24.54 -40.49
N ILE A 20 -45.52 25.27 -41.55
CA ILE A 20 -46.22 25.66 -42.82
C ILE A 20 -47.44 26.60 -42.81
N GLY A 21 -47.29 27.71 -43.56
CA GLY A 21 -48.37 28.47 -44.21
C GLY A 21 -47.83 29.48 -45.22
N ARG A 22 -48.11 29.25 -46.51
CA ARG A 22 -47.63 29.98 -47.71
C ARG A 22 -48.71 30.96 -48.18
N ASN A 23 -48.38 32.21 -48.54
CA ASN A 23 -49.04 32.90 -49.67
C ASN A 23 -48.31 34.19 -50.13
N ARG A 24 -48.40 34.40 -51.46
CA ARG A 24 -47.76 35.41 -52.32
C ARG A 24 -48.33 36.82 -52.15
N THR A 25 -47.52 37.85 -52.45
CA THR A 25 -47.79 38.83 -53.55
C THR A 25 -46.54 39.68 -53.88
N LEU A 26 -46.40 40.00 -55.17
CA LEU A 26 -45.35 40.82 -55.79
C LEU A 26 -45.62 42.33 -55.61
N GLY A 27 -44.56 43.12 -55.44
CA GLY A 27 -44.58 44.59 -55.57
C GLY A 27 -43.14 45.16 -55.55
N GLN A 28 -42.82 46.01 -56.53
CA GLN A 28 -41.48 46.51 -56.88
C GLN A 28 -40.95 47.66 -56.01
N ARG A 29 -39.61 47.66 -55.77
CA ARG A 29 -38.63 48.79 -55.65
C ARG A 29 -38.85 49.88 -54.56
N PRO A 30 -37.84 50.73 -54.24
CA PRO A 30 -36.43 50.45 -53.93
C PRO A 30 -35.98 51.14 -52.60
N ALA A 31 -34.74 50.84 -52.18
CA ALA A 31 -33.85 51.68 -51.35
C ALA A 31 -34.12 51.86 -49.83
N VAL A 32 -32.99 52.13 -49.16
CA VAL A 32 -32.75 52.50 -47.76
C VAL A 32 -32.61 51.32 -46.80
N THR A 33 -31.35 50.95 -46.55
CA THR A 33 -30.91 50.20 -45.37
C THR A 33 -31.25 50.96 -44.09
N PRO A 34 -32.14 50.46 -43.21
CA PRO A 34 -32.16 50.93 -41.84
C PRO A 34 -31.03 50.19 -41.11
N TYR A 35 -29.95 50.91 -40.79
CA TYR A 35 -29.06 50.49 -39.72
C TYR A 35 -29.88 50.49 -38.42
N SER A 36 -30.59 49.39 -38.18
CA SER A 36 -31.16 49.11 -36.87
C SER A 36 -30.00 48.68 -35.98
N PHE A 37 -29.50 49.64 -35.21
CA PHE A 37 -28.69 49.39 -34.02
C PHE A 37 -29.56 48.59 -33.04
N THR A 38 -29.72 47.30 -33.29
CA THR A 38 -30.24 46.35 -32.31
C THR A 38 -29.18 46.28 -31.23
N LYS A 39 -29.41 46.97 -30.11
CA LYS A 39 -28.52 46.92 -28.95
C LYS A 39 -28.25 45.43 -28.67
N PRO A 40 -26.98 44.99 -28.63
CA PRO A 40 -26.69 43.60 -28.33
C PRO A 40 -27.32 43.30 -26.97
N SER A 41 -28.25 42.34 -26.97
CA SER A 41 -28.88 41.84 -25.75
C SER A 41 -27.77 41.48 -24.76
N THR A 42 -27.71 42.17 -23.62
CA THR A 42 -26.75 41.90 -22.55
C THR A 42 -27.10 40.63 -21.77
N PHE A 43 -28.26 40.04 -22.06
CA PHE A 43 -28.81 38.85 -21.41
C PHE A 43 -27.91 37.61 -21.49
N PRO A 44 -27.34 37.21 -22.66
CA PRO A 44 -26.39 36.10 -22.74
C PRO A 44 -25.12 36.31 -21.91
N LEU A 45 -24.62 37.55 -21.81
CA LEU A 45 -23.45 37.85 -20.97
C LEU A 45 -23.76 37.73 -19.48
N LEU A 46 -25.00 38.08 -19.08
CA LEU A 46 -25.47 37.90 -17.71
C LEU A 46 -25.69 36.43 -17.35
N ILE A 47 -26.24 35.62 -18.27
CA ILE A 47 -26.36 34.17 -18.07
C ILE A 47 -24.97 33.53 -17.93
N LEU A 48 -24.01 33.95 -18.78
CA LEU A 48 -22.65 33.45 -18.74
C LEU A 48 -21.96 33.83 -17.42
N SER A 49 -22.07 35.09 -16.97
CA SER A 49 -21.46 35.52 -15.72
C SER A 49 -22.07 34.83 -14.50
N VAL A 50 -23.39 34.66 -14.46
CA VAL A 50 -24.08 33.90 -13.40
C VAL A 50 -23.64 32.44 -13.41
N SER A 51 -23.51 31.81 -14.59
CA SER A 51 -23.04 30.42 -14.71
C SER A 51 -21.61 30.25 -14.21
N ILE A 52 -20.71 31.19 -14.54
CA ILE A 52 -19.33 31.21 -14.04
C ILE A 52 -19.31 31.35 -12.51
N LEU A 53 -20.08 32.30 -11.96
CA LEU A 53 -20.17 32.50 -10.51
C LEU A 53 -20.72 31.27 -9.77
N ILE A 54 -21.69 30.56 -10.36
CA ILE A 54 -22.22 29.32 -9.79
C ILE A 54 -21.13 28.24 -9.77
N VAL A 55 -20.44 28.02 -10.90
CA VAL A 55 -19.35 27.03 -10.98
C VAL A 55 -18.21 27.38 -10.01
N ASP A 56 -17.83 28.65 -9.94
CA ASP A 56 -16.80 29.13 -9.00
C ASP A 56 -17.23 28.92 -7.54
N HIS A 57 -18.48 29.25 -7.20
CA HIS A 57 -19.01 29.00 -5.85
C HIS A 57 -19.02 27.51 -5.47
N PHE A 58 -19.43 26.63 -6.37
CA PHE A 58 -19.44 25.18 -6.12
C PHE A 58 -18.03 24.61 -6.02
N THR A 59 -17.11 25.03 -6.89
CA THR A 59 -15.72 24.57 -6.85
C THR A 59 -15.00 25.11 -5.60
N HIS A 60 -15.22 26.36 -5.22
CA HIS A 60 -14.69 26.95 -3.99
C HIS A 60 -15.22 26.24 -2.73
N ARG A 61 -16.53 25.99 -2.64
CA ARG A 61 -17.11 25.19 -1.54
C ARG A 61 -16.55 23.78 -1.49
N ARG A 62 -16.35 23.14 -2.65
CA ARG A 62 -15.76 21.81 -2.71
C ARG A 62 -14.30 21.82 -2.27
N ARG A 63 -13.51 22.83 -2.66
CA ARG A 63 -12.13 23.03 -2.19
C ARG A 63 -12.07 23.20 -0.69
N LEU A 64 -12.88 24.08 -0.11
CA LEU A 64 -12.92 24.26 1.35
C LEU A 64 -13.26 22.98 2.10
N LYS A 65 -14.23 22.20 1.60
CA LYS A 65 -14.55 20.88 2.19
C LYS A 65 -13.39 19.91 2.08
N ILE A 66 -12.75 19.81 0.92
CA ILE A 66 -11.58 18.95 0.71
C ILE A 66 -10.45 19.38 1.65
N SER A 67 -10.16 20.68 1.78
CA SER A 67 -9.10 21.18 2.66
C SER A 67 -9.38 20.89 4.14
N ALA A 68 -10.63 21.06 4.59
CA ALA A 68 -11.02 20.73 5.97
C ALA A 68 -10.88 19.22 6.24
N THR A 69 -11.36 18.36 5.32
CA THR A 69 -11.22 16.91 5.44
C THR A 69 -9.75 16.48 5.40
N GLN A 70 -8.93 17.09 4.54
CA GLN A 70 -7.49 16.81 4.49
C GLN A 70 -6.78 17.17 5.79
N GLN A 71 -7.14 18.30 6.40
CA GLN A 71 -6.56 18.72 7.67
C GLN A 71 -6.95 17.74 8.79
N GLU A 72 -8.21 17.34 8.87
CA GLU A 72 -8.68 16.33 9.83
C GLU A 72 -8.02 14.96 9.62
N GLU A 73 -7.89 14.52 8.36
CA GLU A 73 -7.18 13.28 8.01
C GLU A 73 -5.69 13.35 8.38
N GLN A 74 -5.07 14.52 8.24
CA GLN A 74 -3.67 14.73 8.60
C GLN A 74 -3.47 14.74 10.12
N GLU A 75 -4.32 15.47 10.87
CA GLU A 75 -4.31 15.47 12.34
C GLU A 75 -4.51 14.06 12.90
N LEU A 76 -5.44 13.29 12.31
CA LEU A 76 -5.65 11.90 12.66
C LEU A 76 -4.41 11.05 12.33
N ALA A 77 -3.82 11.21 11.15
CA ALA A 77 -2.61 10.48 10.76
C ALA A 77 -1.42 10.77 11.68
N GLU A 78 -1.26 12.02 12.12
CA GLU A 78 -0.23 12.44 13.08
C GLU A 78 -0.49 11.83 14.46
N ALA A 79 -1.73 11.87 14.96
CA ALA A 79 -2.09 11.25 16.23
C ALA A 79 -1.78 9.74 16.24
N TRP A 80 -2.08 9.05 15.14
CA TRP A 80 -1.76 7.63 14.97
C TRP A 80 -0.27 7.31 14.90
N GLN A 81 0.59 8.29 14.64
CA GLN A 81 2.04 8.09 14.61
C GLN A 81 2.67 8.08 16.01
N GLU A 82 2.14 8.87 16.93
CA GLU A 82 2.69 9.06 18.28
C GLU A 82 2.88 7.76 19.09
N PRO A 83 1.91 6.80 19.14
CA PRO A 83 2.10 5.54 19.86
C PRO A 83 3.31 4.72 19.37
N TRP A 84 3.64 4.81 18.08
CA TRP A 84 4.77 4.07 17.48
C TRP A 84 6.14 4.66 17.85
N LEU A 85 6.17 5.85 18.46
CA LEU A 85 7.37 6.48 19.03
C LEU A 85 7.75 5.93 20.41
N THR A 86 7.01 4.92 20.90
CA THR A 86 7.27 4.28 22.19
C THR A 86 8.73 3.82 22.33
N LYS A 87 9.21 3.83 23.58
CA LYS A 87 10.52 3.31 23.99
C LYS A 87 10.42 1.96 24.70
N ASP A 88 9.21 1.47 24.94
CA ASP A 88 8.96 0.14 25.49
C ASP A 88 8.76 -0.88 24.37
N TRP A 89 9.57 -1.93 24.40
CA TRP A 89 9.43 -3.03 23.45
C TRP A 89 8.09 -3.76 23.62
N SER A 90 7.57 -3.88 24.84
CA SER A 90 6.29 -4.57 25.07
C SER A 90 5.15 -3.84 24.39
N THR A 91 5.10 -2.51 24.53
CA THR A 91 4.18 -1.65 23.78
C THR A 91 4.36 -1.80 22.28
N LEU A 92 5.60 -1.76 21.75
CA LEU A 92 5.83 -1.91 20.30
C LEU A 92 5.34 -3.26 19.77
N TYR A 93 5.65 -4.37 20.45
CA TYR A 93 5.17 -5.69 20.04
C TYR A 93 3.64 -5.81 20.12
N GLY A 94 3.02 -5.18 21.11
CA GLY A 94 1.57 -5.07 21.20
C GLY A 94 0.99 -4.29 20.01
N LEU A 95 1.53 -3.12 19.68
CA LEU A 95 1.08 -2.32 18.54
C LEU A 95 1.23 -3.10 17.22
N ILE A 96 2.33 -3.85 17.04
CA ILE A 96 2.52 -4.72 15.88
C ILE A 96 1.46 -5.84 15.84
N ALA A 97 1.13 -6.44 16.98
CA ALA A 97 0.09 -7.48 17.07
C ALA A 97 -1.28 -6.92 16.65
N LEU A 98 -1.70 -5.80 17.23
CA LEU A 98 -2.96 -5.11 16.89
C LEU A 98 -3.01 -4.71 15.41
N ALA A 99 -1.87 -4.24 14.87
CA ALA A 99 -1.73 -3.92 13.45
C ALA A 99 -1.86 -5.16 12.55
N HIS A 100 -1.29 -6.31 12.92
CA HIS A 100 -1.46 -7.55 12.17
C HIS A 100 -2.88 -8.11 12.23
N GLU A 101 -3.61 -7.83 13.31
CA GLU A 101 -4.98 -8.33 13.52
C GLU A 101 -6.05 -7.51 12.82
N ARG A 102 -5.65 -6.35 12.27
CA ARG A 102 -6.50 -5.31 11.67
C ARG A 102 -7.35 -4.53 12.65
N GLU A 103 -6.95 -4.46 13.91
CA GLU A 103 -7.52 -3.48 14.83
C GLU A 103 -6.99 -2.08 14.47
N ILE A 104 -5.75 -2.01 13.96
CA ILE A 104 -5.19 -0.79 13.38
C ILE A 104 -5.22 -0.88 11.85
N ALA A 105 -5.81 0.12 11.19
CA ALA A 105 -5.87 0.17 9.74
C ALA A 105 -4.47 0.36 9.13
N PRO A 106 -4.16 -0.26 7.96
CA PRO A 106 -2.82 -0.22 7.35
C PRO A 106 -2.20 1.17 7.24
N GLN A 107 -3.00 2.19 6.93
CA GLN A 107 -2.55 3.58 6.80
C GLN A 107 -1.99 4.17 8.10
N HIS A 108 -2.45 3.70 9.26
CA HIS A 108 -2.07 4.18 10.61
C HIS A 108 -0.87 3.43 11.21
N THR A 109 -0.24 2.54 10.44
CA THR A 109 0.96 1.80 10.87
C THR A 109 2.22 2.41 10.23
N PRO A 110 3.40 2.26 10.86
CA PRO A 110 4.66 2.70 10.29
C PRO A 110 5.13 1.79 9.15
N PHE A 111 4.51 0.62 8.97
CA PHE A 111 4.83 -0.32 7.90
C PHE A 111 4.13 0.09 6.61
N ARG A 112 4.78 -0.17 5.48
CA ARG A 112 4.19 0.06 4.16
C ARG A 112 2.90 -0.75 3.99
N THR A 113 1.89 -0.09 3.45
CA THR A 113 0.53 -0.63 3.28
C THR A 113 0.54 -1.93 2.49
N GLU A 114 1.35 -2.00 1.43
CA GLU A 114 1.51 -3.17 0.57
C GLU A 114 2.09 -4.39 1.29
N TYR A 115 2.83 -4.23 2.40
CA TYR A 115 3.44 -5.34 3.12
C TYR A 115 2.58 -5.75 4.33
N ILE A 116 2.16 -4.78 5.14
CA ILE A 116 1.32 -5.07 6.31
C ILE A 116 0.00 -5.74 5.90
N SER A 117 -0.59 -5.32 4.77
CA SER A 117 -1.82 -5.92 4.25
C SER A 117 -1.66 -7.41 3.92
N THR A 118 -0.50 -7.83 3.40
CA THR A 118 -0.21 -9.24 3.09
C THR A 118 -0.18 -10.09 4.36
N ILE A 119 0.37 -9.55 5.45
CA ILE A 119 0.42 -10.23 6.75
C ILE A 119 -0.99 -10.30 7.33
N GLN A 120 -1.72 -9.19 7.37
CA GLN A 120 -3.07 -9.12 7.92
C GLN A 120 -4.05 -10.10 7.25
N VAL A 121 -3.97 -10.27 5.92
CA VAL A 121 -4.79 -11.26 5.21
C VAL A 121 -4.52 -12.68 5.73
N ARG A 122 -3.27 -13.01 6.01
CA ARG A 122 -2.85 -14.35 6.45
C ARG A 122 -3.15 -14.58 7.92
N TYR A 123 -3.00 -13.53 8.73
CA TYR A 123 -3.25 -13.57 10.16
C TYR A 123 -4.71 -13.96 10.49
N LYS A 124 -5.66 -13.66 9.58
CA LYS A 124 -7.07 -14.05 9.70
C LYS A 124 -7.40 -15.46 9.22
N ARG A 125 -6.49 -16.13 8.50
CA ARG A 125 -6.77 -17.49 8.00
C ARG A 125 -6.83 -18.46 9.19
N PRO A 126 -7.82 -19.38 9.24
CA PRO A 126 -7.81 -20.43 10.24
C PRO A 126 -6.49 -21.21 10.13
N GLN A 127 -5.95 -21.65 11.27
CA GLN A 127 -4.69 -22.42 11.37
C GLN A 127 -3.38 -21.64 11.18
N ARG A 128 -3.37 -20.30 11.05
CA ARG A 128 -2.13 -19.50 11.02
C ARG A 128 -1.65 -19.07 12.42
N TRP A 129 -1.59 -20.04 13.33
CA TRP A 129 -1.12 -19.84 14.71
C TRP A 129 0.39 -19.54 14.77
N ALA A 130 1.17 -20.03 13.80
CA ALA A 130 2.61 -19.80 13.77
C ALA A 130 2.99 -18.32 13.67
N LEU A 131 2.29 -17.52 12.86
CA LEU A 131 2.57 -16.09 12.77
C LEU A 131 2.37 -15.36 14.11
N LYS A 132 1.39 -15.81 14.92
CA LYS A 132 1.13 -15.27 16.26
C LYS A 132 2.28 -15.61 17.20
N LEU A 133 2.65 -16.89 17.26
CA LEU A 133 3.73 -17.36 18.13
C LEU A 133 5.10 -16.80 17.73
N LEU A 134 5.36 -16.62 16.43
CA LEU A 134 6.59 -15.98 15.97
C LEU A 134 6.75 -14.59 16.57
N LEU A 135 5.66 -13.80 16.59
CA LEU A 135 5.69 -12.47 17.20
C LEU A 135 5.97 -12.53 18.70
N GLU A 136 5.33 -13.44 19.43
CA GLU A 136 5.57 -13.68 20.87
C GLU A 136 7.03 -14.09 21.18
N ARG A 137 7.67 -14.74 20.21
CA ARG A 137 9.08 -15.18 20.25
C ARG A 137 10.08 -14.13 19.78
N GLY A 138 9.60 -12.94 19.44
CA GLY A 138 10.46 -11.83 19.01
C GLY A 138 10.85 -11.86 17.54
N VAL A 139 10.12 -12.61 16.71
CA VAL A 139 10.25 -12.63 15.25
C VAL A 139 9.10 -11.81 14.67
N ILE A 140 9.41 -10.67 14.07
CA ILE A 140 8.40 -9.75 13.51
C ILE A 140 8.25 -10.05 12.01
N PRO A 141 7.10 -10.57 11.55
CA PRO A 141 6.81 -10.68 10.12
C PRO A 141 6.89 -9.31 9.44
N LEU A 142 7.61 -9.21 8.33
CA LEU A 142 7.67 -7.99 7.53
C LEU A 142 6.92 -8.14 6.21
N ARG A 143 7.02 -9.30 5.57
CA ARG A 143 6.36 -9.56 4.28
C ARG A 143 6.19 -11.07 4.06
N ILE A 144 5.04 -11.45 3.51
CA ILE A 144 4.77 -12.83 3.11
C ILE A 144 4.28 -12.84 1.67
N ASP A 145 4.96 -13.60 0.82
CA ASP A 145 4.57 -13.86 -0.56
C ASP A 145 4.28 -15.35 -0.71
N ASP A 146 3.04 -15.70 -1.06
CA ASP A 146 2.60 -17.09 -1.17
C ASP A 146 3.20 -17.77 -2.42
N GLY A 147 3.82 -16.98 -3.31
CA GLY A 147 4.24 -17.48 -4.60
C GLY A 147 3.05 -17.94 -5.44
N GLY A 148 3.29 -18.90 -6.33
CA GLY A 148 2.28 -19.46 -7.20
C GLY A 148 2.00 -18.58 -8.41
N VAL A 149 0.85 -18.80 -9.04
CA VAL A 149 0.45 -18.09 -10.27
C VAL A 149 -0.59 -17.03 -9.92
N ALA A 150 -0.30 -15.78 -10.27
CA ALA A 150 -1.20 -14.65 -10.06
C ALA A 150 -1.34 -13.85 -11.36
N THR A 151 -2.55 -13.43 -11.67
CA THR A 151 -2.84 -12.53 -12.79
C THR A 151 -3.21 -11.15 -12.25
N THR A 152 -2.55 -10.11 -12.74
CA THR A 152 -2.78 -8.72 -12.31
C THR A 152 -2.91 -7.81 -13.53
N CYS A 153 -3.77 -6.80 -13.45
CA CYS A 153 -3.80 -5.72 -14.43
C CYS A 153 -2.73 -4.69 -14.05
N THR A 154 -1.64 -4.59 -14.82
CA THR A 154 -0.45 -3.82 -14.45
C THR A 154 -0.43 -2.41 -15.01
N GLN A 155 -1.16 -2.16 -16.09
CA GLN A 155 -1.25 -0.86 -16.74
C GLN A 155 -2.59 -0.74 -17.47
N THR A 156 -3.19 0.45 -17.44
CA THR A 156 -4.29 0.81 -18.34
C THR A 156 -3.77 1.84 -19.31
N TRP A 157 -3.62 1.46 -20.58
CA TRP A 157 -3.14 2.36 -21.62
C TRP A 157 -4.31 3.19 -22.15
N GLY A 158 -4.33 4.49 -21.85
CA GLY A 158 -5.31 5.40 -22.42
C GLY A 158 -5.00 5.70 -23.89
N LEU A 159 -5.80 5.20 -24.83
CA LEU A 159 -5.68 5.54 -26.26
C LEU A 159 -5.97 7.02 -26.52
N THR A 160 -6.75 7.64 -25.64
CA THR A 160 -7.21 9.03 -25.74
C THR A 160 -7.15 9.67 -24.35
N SER A 161 -6.54 10.85 -24.25
CA SER A 161 -6.56 11.67 -23.02
C SER A 161 -7.84 12.51 -22.89
N THR A 162 -8.64 12.56 -23.95
CA THR A 162 -9.90 13.31 -24.05
C THR A 162 -11.06 12.39 -24.41
N PHE A 163 -12.27 12.80 -24.07
CA PHE A 163 -13.47 11.99 -24.27
C PHE A 163 -13.69 11.66 -25.78
N PRO A 164 -14.00 10.40 -26.13
CA PRO A 164 -14.21 9.25 -25.23
C PRO A 164 -12.88 8.69 -24.74
N TYR A 165 -12.75 8.49 -23.42
CA TYR A 165 -11.56 7.92 -22.79
C TYR A 165 -11.55 6.40 -23.01
N ILE A 166 -10.62 5.92 -23.83
CA ILE A 166 -10.47 4.48 -24.11
C ILE A 166 -9.25 3.98 -23.36
N THR A 167 -9.44 3.10 -22.37
CA THR A 167 -8.35 2.41 -21.69
C THR A 167 -8.25 0.95 -22.11
N ILE A 168 -7.07 0.54 -22.57
CA ILE A 168 -6.76 -0.86 -22.82
C ILE A 168 -6.02 -1.42 -21.60
N PRO A 169 -6.57 -2.43 -20.90
CA PRO A 169 -5.87 -3.09 -19.82
C PRO A 169 -4.71 -3.93 -20.36
N LEU A 170 -3.57 -3.89 -19.67
CA LEU A 170 -2.47 -4.83 -19.84
C LEU A 170 -2.48 -5.77 -18.64
N TYR A 171 -2.80 -7.02 -18.91
CA TYR A 171 -2.75 -8.08 -17.93
C TYR A 171 -1.37 -8.71 -17.90
N GLN A 172 -0.92 -9.11 -16.72
CA GLN A 172 0.32 -9.80 -16.48
C GLN A 172 0.05 -11.00 -15.59
N GLN A 173 0.35 -12.19 -16.11
CA GLN A 173 0.38 -13.42 -15.33
C GLN A 173 1.80 -13.62 -14.82
N THR A 174 1.99 -13.84 -13.52
CA THR A 174 3.27 -14.09 -12.89
C THR A 174 3.23 -15.40 -12.14
N LYS A 175 4.26 -16.21 -12.27
CA LYS A 175 4.56 -17.38 -11.46
C LYS A 175 5.76 -17.10 -10.57
N SER A 176 5.54 -16.88 -9.28
CA SER A 176 6.58 -16.56 -8.31
C SER A 176 6.84 -17.70 -7.32
N ARG A 177 8.05 -17.75 -6.77
CA ARG A 177 8.36 -18.63 -5.62
C ARG A 177 7.91 -17.94 -4.34
N ALA A 178 7.40 -18.74 -3.41
CA ALA A 178 7.01 -18.22 -2.09
C ALA A 178 8.26 -17.74 -1.34
N TYR A 179 8.12 -16.66 -0.59
CA TYR A 179 9.14 -16.25 0.36
C TYR A 179 8.52 -15.57 1.57
N PHE A 180 9.25 -15.63 2.68
CA PHE A 180 8.89 -15.05 3.95
C PHE A 180 10.04 -14.20 4.46
N GLU A 181 9.76 -12.92 4.70
CA GLU A 181 10.72 -11.95 5.25
C GLU A 181 10.28 -11.53 6.64
N PHE A 182 11.22 -11.58 7.58
CA PHE A 182 10.98 -11.25 8.98
C PHE A 182 12.19 -10.58 9.62
N LEU A 183 11.92 -9.74 10.60
CA LEU A 183 12.88 -9.01 11.40
C LEU A 183 13.08 -9.71 12.74
N ILE A 184 14.34 -9.84 13.16
CA ILE A 184 14.72 -10.25 14.50
C ILE A 184 15.51 -9.10 15.15
N PRO A 185 14.91 -8.39 16.14
CA PRO A 185 15.64 -7.39 16.91
C PRO A 185 16.68 -8.03 17.83
N ARG A 186 17.78 -7.32 18.07
CA ARG A 186 18.88 -7.72 18.96
C ARG A 186 19.50 -9.08 18.59
N PRO A 187 20.03 -9.23 17.35
CA PRO A 187 20.61 -10.48 16.87
C PRO A 187 21.84 -10.95 17.66
N GLU A 188 22.47 -10.05 18.41
CA GLU A 188 23.63 -10.34 19.28
C GLU A 188 23.37 -11.34 20.42
N ARG A 189 22.10 -11.66 20.68
CA ARG A 189 21.70 -12.62 21.70
C ARG A 189 22.06 -14.05 21.32
N ALA A 190 22.46 -14.85 22.30
CA ALA A 190 22.90 -16.23 22.07
C ALA A 190 21.78 -17.11 21.48
N GLU A 191 20.54 -16.96 21.96
CA GLU A 191 19.37 -17.68 21.45
C GLU A 191 19.05 -17.31 19.99
N VAL A 192 19.18 -16.03 19.63
CA VAL A 192 18.95 -15.54 18.27
C VAL A 192 20.08 -15.97 17.33
N THR A 193 21.33 -15.89 17.79
CA THR A 193 22.48 -16.40 17.04
C THR A 193 22.30 -17.89 16.74
N ARG A 194 21.82 -18.67 17.72
CA ARG A 194 21.49 -20.08 17.50
C ARG A 194 20.37 -20.27 16.48
N LEU A 195 19.30 -19.47 16.53
CA LEU A 195 18.23 -19.48 15.54
C LEU A 195 18.77 -19.22 14.12
N ILE A 196 19.58 -18.18 13.94
CA ILE A 196 20.20 -17.86 12.64
C ILE A 196 21.06 -19.02 12.16
N ASN A 197 21.80 -19.67 13.06
CA ASN A 197 22.60 -20.86 12.72
C ASN A 197 21.74 -22.07 12.32
N ILE A 198 20.62 -22.33 13.01
CA ILE A 198 19.68 -23.41 12.67
C ILE A 198 19.06 -23.16 11.30
N LEU A 199 18.60 -21.94 11.05
CA LEU A 199 18.14 -21.52 9.73
C LEU A 199 19.23 -21.73 8.69
N GLY A 200 20.47 -21.32 8.99
CA GLY A 200 21.64 -21.48 8.12
C GLY A 200 22.03 -22.94 7.82
N GLN A 201 21.69 -23.91 8.66
CA GLN A 201 21.87 -25.34 8.33
C GLN A 201 20.95 -25.77 7.19
N ASN A 202 19.76 -25.16 7.11
CA ASN A 202 18.82 -25.28 6.00
C ASN A 202 18.60 -26.71 5.48
N ARG A 203 18.18 -27.61 6.36
CA ARG A 203 17.98 -29.04 6.01
C ARG A 203 16.95 -29.25 4.89
N MET A 204 16.07 -28.27 4.68
CA MET A 204 14.98 -28.29 3.69
C MET A 204 15.36 -27.70 2.33
N GLY A 205 16.54 -27.11 2.18
CA GLY A 205 17.00 -26.54 0.91
C GLY A 205 16.33 -25.22 0.50
N TYR A 206 15.84 -24.43 1.45
CA TYR A 206 15.32 -23.08 1.21
C TYR A 206 16.42 -22.09 0.82
N GLY A 207 16.12 -21.08 0.01
CA GLY A 207 17.02 -19.96 -0.19
C GLY A 207 17.03 -19.06 1.04
N ILE A 208 18.21 -18.69 1.55
CA ILE A 208 18.35 -17.82 2.72
C ILE A 208 19.21 -16.62 2.38
N SER A 209 18.65 -15.43 2.56
CA SER A 209 19.38 -14.17 2.55
C SER A 209 19.16 -13.46 3.87
N THR A 210 20.18 -12.75 4.34
CA THR A 210 20.12 -12.01 5.60
C THR A 210 20.71 -10.62 5.40
N GLN A 211 20.06 -9.61 5.98
CA GLN A 211 20.58 -8.26 6.12
C GLN A 211 20.72 -7.97 7.60
N THR A 212 21.93 -7.67 8.07
CA THR A 212 22.15 -7.30 9.48
C THR A 212 22.48 -5.83 9.60
N TYR A 213 22.05 -5.22 10.70
CA TYR A 213 22.45 -3.89 11.13
C TYR A 213 22.90 -3.94 12.59
N ASN A 214 24.04 -3.33 12.85
CA ASN A 214 24.56 -3.17 14.20
C ASN A 214 24.45 -1.70 14.59
N SER A 215 23.66 -1.41 15.63
CA SER A 215 23.42 -0.03 16.05
C SER A 215 24.63 0.61 16.73
N VAL A 216 25.55 -0.18 17.29
CA VAL A 216 26.77 0.31 17.94
C VAL A 216 27.78 0.81 16.92
N THR A 217 27.99 0.04 15.85
CA THR A 217 28.90 0.42 14.76
C THR A 217 28.22 1.24 13.67
N GLN A 218 26.89 1.36 13.71
CA GLN A 218 26.03 1.96 12.69
C GLN A 218 26.29 1.39 11.28
N THR A 219 26.69 0.12 11.21
CA THR A 219 26.99 -0.54 9.94
C THR A 219 25.88 -1.51 9.55
N SER A 220 25.52 -1.49 8.27
CA SER A 220 24.64 -2.50 7.67
C SER A 220 25.47 -3.42 6.77
N GLN A 221 25.32 -4.72 6.95
CA GLN A 221 26.03 -5.73 6.18
C GLN A 221 25.04 -6.70 5.56
N PRO A 222 25.00 -6.81 4.21
CA PRO A 222 24.32 -7.92 3.57
C PRO A 222 25.14 -9.19 3.83
N SER A 223 24.50 -10.20 4.40
CA SER A 223 25.03 -11.54 4.51
C SER A 223 24.22 -12.46 3.61
N THR A 224 24.82 -12.93 2.54
CA THR A 224 24.30 -14.13 1.87
C THR A 224 24.69 -15.35 2.71
N ALA A 225 23.84 -16.38 2.74
CA ALA A 225 24.13 -17.59 3.49
C ALA A 225 25.58 -18.06 3.25
N SER A 226 26.27 -18.47 4.33
CA SER A 226 27.70 -18.81 4.32
C SER A 226 28.05 -19.93 3.35
N THR A 227 27.08 -20.80 3.05
CA THR A 227 27.22 -21.91 2.11
C THR A 227 26.47 -21.63 0.81
N GLU A 228 27.13 -21.81 -0.35
CA GLU A 228 26.53 -21.65 -1.69
C GLU A 228 25.21 -22.42 -1.85
N ARG A 229 25.10 -23.59 -1.20
CA ARG A 229 23.91 -24.44 -1.22
C ARG A 229 22.63 -23.75 -0.75
N ASN A 230 22.77 -22.74 0.12
CA ASN A 230 21.65 -22.08 0.80
C ASN A 230 21.40 -20.66 0.26
N ARG A 231 22.13 -20.23 -0.78
CA ARG A 231 21.86 -18.93 -1.40
C ARG A 231 20.53 -18.97 -2.16
N PRO A 232 19.74 -17.89 -2.14
CA PRO A 232 18.56 -17.78 -3.00
C PRO A 232 18.98 -18.02 -4.45
N LYS A 233 18.32 -18.98 -5.11
CA LYS A 233 18.64 -19.31 -6.50
C LYS A 233 18.29 -18.11 -7.37
N SER A 234 19.24 -17.71 -8.21
CA SER A 234 19.13 -16.52 -9.03
C SER A 234 19.63 -16.76 -10.44
N GLY A 235 19.15 -15.93 -11.36
CA GLY A 235 19.55 -15.95 -12.76
C GLY A 235 18.44 -16.43 -13.70
N PRO A 236 18.69 -16.37 -15.02
CA PRO A 236 17.68 -16.66 -16.04
C PRO A 236 17.13 -18.09 -15.97
N SER A 237 17.95 -19.03 -15.50
CA SER A 237 17.58 -20.44 -15.33
C SER A 237 16.76 -20.71 -14.06
N PHE A 238 16.73 -19.77 -13.11
CA PHE A 238 15.98 -19.92 -11.86
C PHE A 238 15.40 -18.58 -11.35
N PRO A 239 14.48 -17.95 -12.12
CA PRO A 239 13.95 -16.65 -11.75
C PRO A 239 13.09 -16.74 -10.49
N LEU A 240 13.07 -15.66 -9.71
CA LEU A 240 12.12 -15.51 -8.61
C LEU A 240 10.67 -15.46 -9.13
N SER A 241 10.48 -14.79 -10.27
CA SER A 241 9.20 -14.70 -10.98
C SER A 241 9.41 -14.83 -12.48
N ILE A 242 8.57 -15.63 -13.13
CA ILE A 242 8.42 -15.72 -14.58
C ILE A 242 6.98 -15.38 -14.95
N GLY A 243 6.71 -15.09 -16.21
CA GLY A 243 5.32 -14.93 -16.63
C GLY A 243 5.16 -14.25 -17.97
N ALA A 244 3.92 -14.00 -18.35
CA ALA A 244 3.54 -13.40 -19.62
C ALA A 244 2.74 -12.11 -19.43
N GLN A 245 2.76 -11.25 -20.44
CA GLN A 245 1.95 -10.03 -20.51
C GLN A 245 1.07 -10.07 -21.76
N SER A 246 -0.19 -9.65 -21.64
CA SER A 246 -1.16 -9.63 -22.74
C SER A 246 -2.20 -8.54 -22.51
N MET A 247 -2.65 -7.89 -23.59
CA MET A 247 -3.83 -7.00 -23.54
C MET A 247 -5.15 -7.77 -23.39
N CYS A 248 -5.13 -9.09 -23.59
CA CYS A 248 -6.26 -9.99 -23.42
C CYS A 248 -5.90 -11.06 -22.38
N GLU A 249 -6.57 -11.04 -21.24
CA GLU A 249 -6.32 -11.97 -20.14
C GLU A 249 -6.42 -13.44 -20.58
N ALA A 250 -7.39 -13.77 -21.43
CA ALA A 250 -7.60 -15.13 -21.93
C ALA A 250 -6.45 -15.69 -22.78
N LEU A 251 -5.57 -14.82 -23.32
CA LEU A 251 -4.39 -15.25 -24.08
C LEU A 251 -3.18 -15.54 -23.19
N LEU A 252 -3.16 -15.09 -21.93
CA LEU A 252 -2.01 -15.26 -21.04
C LEU A 252 -1.56 -16.72 -20.89
N PRO A 253 -2.46 -17.73 -20.75
CA PRO A 253 -2.02 -19.12 -20.62
C PRO A 253 -1.36 -19.70 -21.88
N LEU A 254 -1.50 -19.03 -23.03
CA LEU A 254 -0.95 -19.48 -24.32
C LEU A 254 0.37 -18.80 -24.67
N LEU A 255 0.71 -17.71 -23.99
CA LEU A 255 1.94 -16.96 -24.24
C LEU A 255 3.12 -17.61 -23.50
N PRO A 256 4.33 -17.60 -24.09
CA PRO A 256 5.51 -18.11 -23.42
C PRO A 256 5.88 -17.23 -22.22
N ASP A 257 6.24 -17.87 -21.12
CA ASP A 257 6.73 -17.17 -19.93
C ASP A 257 8.10 -16.52 -20.22
N GLY A 258 8.18 -15.22 -19.96
CA GLY A 258 9.41 -14.44 -19.93
C GLY A 258 9.88 -14.13 -18.52
N HIS A 259 11.08 -13.58 -18.40
CA HIS A 259 11.57 -13.05 -17.14
C HIS A 259 10.81 -11.76 -16.80
N ILE A 260 10.19 -11.70 -15.61
CA ILE A 260 9.49 -10.49 -15.15
C ILE A 260 10.39 -9.74 -14.16
N PRO A 261 10.95 -8.57 -14.53
CA PRO A 261 11.96 -7.86 -13.73
C PRO A 261 11.42 -7.23 -12.44
N ARG A 262 10.10 -7.22 -12.21
CA ARG A 262 9.50 -6.65 -10.98
C ARG A 262 9.67 -7.53 -9.74
N ALA A 263 10.23 -8.73 -9.85
CA ALA A 263 10.49 -9.56 -8.69
C ALA A 263 11.69 -8.96 -7.91
N ARG A 264 11.48 -8.55 -6.65
CA ARG A 264 12.56 -8.04 -5.77
C ARG A 264 13.76 -8.99 -5.84
N GLY A 265 14.96 -8.43 -5.90
CA GLY A 265 16.20 -9.14 -6.24
C GLY A 265 16.56 -10.29 -5.28
N THR A 266 17.77 -10.80 -5.44
CA THR A 266 18.34 -11.93 -4.67
C THR A 266 18.65 -11.62 -3.22
N HIS A 267 18.46 -10.37 -2.82
CA HIS A 267 18.85 -9.84 -1.53
C HIS A 267 17.61 -9.40 -0.77
N VAL A 268 17.71 -9.49 0.55
CA VAL A 268 16.76 -8.85 1.46
C VAL A 268 17.01 -7.36 1.43
N ASP A 269 15.92 -6.58 1.38
CA ASP A 269 16.04 -5.14 1.46
C ASP A 269 16.40 -4.68 2.88
N ARG A 270 16.82 -3.42 2.99
CA ARG A 270 17.05 -2.78 4.28
C ARG A 270 15.71 -2.47 4.98
N LEU A 271 15.75 -2.26 6.30
CA LEU A 271 14.55 -2.00 7.11
C LEU A 271 13.72 -0.80 6.60
N ASP A 272 14.38 0.25 6.12
CA ASP A 272 13.75 1.44 5.52
C ASP A 272 12.83 1.11 4.34
N SER A 273 13.09 0.01 3.64
CA SER A 273 12.30 -0.44 2.51
C SER A 273 10.97 -1.08 2.93
N TYR A 274 10.77 -1.36 4.22
CA TYR A 274 9.53 -1.91 4.78
C TYR A 274 8.72 -0.88 5.55
N LEU A 275 9.37 0.19 6.01
CA LEU A 275 8.73 1.28 6.72
C LEU A 275 8.26 2.35 5.73
N LYS A 276 7.19 3.06 6.07
CA LYS A 276 6.77 4.24 5.34
C LYS A 276 7.76 5.37 5.60
N PRO A 277 8.06 6.22 4.60
CA PRO A 277 8.79 7.46 4.84
C PRO A 277 8.08 8.29 5.92
N GLY A 278 8.80 9.16 6.64
CA GLY A 278 8.15 10.09 7.58
C GLY A 278 7.36 11.16 6.82
N PRO A 279 6.42 11.86 7.49
CA PRO A 279 5.66 12.96 6.88
C PRO A 279 6.57 14.07 6.33
N GLU A 280 7.72 14.31 6.96
CA GLU A 280 8.73 15.28 6.48
C GLU A 280 9.45 14.85 5.20
N THR A 281 9.49 13.54 4.89
CA THR A 281 10.22 12.98 3.75
C THR A 281 9.33 12.79 2.51
N GLU A 282 8.01 12.65 2.69
CA GLU A 282 7.04 12.50 1.57
C GLU A 282 7.01 13.76 0.66
N ALA A 283 7.36 14.93 1.19
CA ALA A 283 7.39 16.19 0.44
C ALA A 283 8.65 16.40 -0.43
N ARG A 284 9.67 15.53 -0.33
CA ARG A 284 10.92 15.63 -1.10
C ARG A 284 11.25 14.28 -1.75
N GLU A 285 10.61 14.02 -2.89
CA GLU A 285 10.81 12.80 -3.70
C GLU A 285 12.29 12.54 -4.09
N ASP A 286 13.18 13.53 -3.98
CA ASP A 286 14.60 13.41 -4.33
C ASP A 286 15.55 13.21 -3.13
N ASP A 287 15.08 13.33 -1.88
CA ASP A 287 15.94 13.43 -0.68
C ASP A 287 15.93 12.17 0.21
N TRP A 288 15.20 11.12 -0.19
CA TRP A 288 15.05 9.85 0.54
C TRP A 288 16.37 9.07 0.76
N MET A 289 17.45 9.50 0.12
CA MET A 289 18.78 8.91 0.27
C MET A 289 19.54 9.43 1.51
N GLN A 290 19.14 10.54 2.14
CA GLN A 290 19.84 11.06 3.30
C GLN A 290 19.69 10.14 4.53
N PRO A 291 20.77 9.78 5.25
CA PRO A 291 20.73 8.91 6.41
C PRO A 291 19.90 9.46 7.58
N ASP A 292 19.90 10.78 7.77
CA ASP A 292 19.40 11.45 8.97
C ASP A 292 17.87 11.58 9.00
N VAL A 293 17.21 11.52 7.83
CA VAL A 293 15.75 11.66 7.69
C VAL A 293 15.01 10.32 7.92
N ARG A 294 15.74 9.20 8.09
CA ARG A 294 15.20 7.84 7.91
C ARG A 294 14.33 7.27 9.03
N MET A 295 14.15 7.93 10.19
CA MET A 295 13.80 7.16 11.40
C MET A 295 12.70 7.77 12.29
N ALA A 296 11.69 8.45 11.73
CA ALA A 296 10.61 9.05 12.53
C ALA A 296 9.46 8.10 12.90
N ARG A 297 9.16 7.03 12.13
CA ARG A 297 7.88 6.28 12.32
C ARG A 297 7.96 5.05 13.25
N ALA A 298 9.14 4.49 13.52
CA ALA A 298 9.30 3.38 14.49
C ALA A 298 10.70 3.38 15.15
N PRO A 299 11.03 4.38 15.99
CA PRO A 299 12.39 4.64 16.48
C PRO A 299 13.04 3.45 17.19
N LEU A 300 12.28 2.63 17.92
CA LEU A 300 12.81 1.46 18.61
C LEU A 300 13.46 0.44 17.68
N LEU A 301 12.83 0.14 16.54
CA LEU A 301 13.38 -0.79 15.54
C LEU A 301 14.63 -0.19 14.90
N CYS A 302 14.51 1.07 14.50
CA CYS A 302 15.50 1.91 13.86
C CYS A 302 16.83 2.02 14.62
N HIS A 303 16.78 2.28 15.93
CA HIS A 303 17.97 2.47 16.77
C HIS A 303 18.50 1.18 17.40
N SER A 304 17.82 0.05 17.17
CA SER A 304 18.25 -1.26 17.67
C SER A 304 19.11 -1.98 16.64
N SER A 305 20.02 -2.84 17.09
CA SER A 305 20.60 -3.86 16.21
C SER A 305 19.49 -4.79 15.73
N TRP A 306 19.53 -5.18 14.46
CA TRP A 306 18.52 -6.06 13.87
C TRP A 306 19.09 -6.96 12.78
N ALA A 307 18.42 -8.08 12.54
CA ALA A 307 18.64 -8.95 11.39
C ALA A 307 17.32 -9.13 10.65
N ILE A 308 17.29 -8.86 9.35
CA ILE A 308 16.17 -9.24 8.48
C ILE A 308 16.58 -10.50 7.74
N VAL A 309 15.76 -11.54 7.82
CA VAL A 309 15.98 -12.81 7.15
C VAL A 309 14.88 -13.01 6.13
N ARG A 310 15.28 -13.41 4.92
CA ARG A 310 14.39 -13.91 3.87
C ARG A 310 14.61 -15.38 3.70
N LEU A 311 13.53 -16.14 3.84
CA LEU A 311 13.44 -17.54 3.43
C LEU A 311 12.68 -17.63 2.12
N GLU A 312 13.20 -18.39 1.17
CA GLU A 312 12.64 -18.55 -0.16
C GLU A 312 12.45 -20.02 -0.51
N ALA A 313 11.30 -20.36 -1.08
CA ALA A 313 11.02 -21.71 -1.54
C ALA A 313 11.96 -22.13 -2.68
N PRO A 314 12.45 -23.38 -2.71
CA PRO A 314 13.25 -23.89 -3.81
C PRO A 314 12.44 -24.13 -5.09
N HIS A 315 11.10 -24.13 -5.00
CA HIS A 315 10.16 -24.46 -6.06
C HIS A 315 8.90 -23.58 -5.99
N TRP A 316 8.03 -23.68 -7.00
CA TRP A 316 6.76 -22.92 -7.09
C TRP A 316 5.56 -23.62 -6.41
N GLY A 317 5.76 -24.81 -5.84
CA GLY A 317 4.72 -25.51 -5.08
C GLY A 317 4.44 -24.88 -3.71
N TYR A 318 3.34 -25.33 -3.10
CA TYR A 318 2.92 -24.90 -1.77
C TYR A 318 3.97 -25.20 -0.69
N VAL A 319 4.22 -24.24 0.19
CA VAL A 319 5.12 -24.36 1.35
C VAL A 319 4.60 -23.51 2.52
N GLU A 320 4.89 -23.94 3.75
CA GLU A 320 4.59 -23.18 4.97
C GLU A 320 5.88 -22.69 5.62
N LEU A 321 6.43 -21.60 5.08
CA LEU A 321 7.71 -21.04 5.54
C LEU A 321 7.63 -20.49 6.97
N ASP A 322 6.47 -19.98 7.37
CA ASP A 322 6.19 -19.53 8.74
C ASP A 322 6.30 -20.69 9.77
N ASN A 323 5.70 -21.84 9.46
CA ASN A 323 5.80 -23.03 10.32
C ASN A 323 7.24 -23.54 10.41
N PHE A 324 7.99 -23.50 9.30
CA PHE A 324 9.41 -23.84 9.32
C PHE A 324 10.22 -22.91 10.23
N VAL A 325 10.00 -21.59 10.15
CA VAL A 325 10.66 -20.62 11.04
C VAL A 325 10.30 -20.88 12.49
N LEU A 326 9.03 -21.18 12.78
CA LEU A 326 8.60 -21.48 14.14
C LEU A 326 9.31 -22.72 14.70
N GLY A 327 9.42 -23.80 13.91
CA GLY A 327 10.18 -24.98 14.32
C GLY A 327 11.65 -24.65 14.63
N ALA A 328 12.27 -23.77 13.84
CA ALA A 328 13.64 -23.31 14.12
C ALA A 328 13.74 -22.45 15.39
N VAL A 329 12.73 -21.62 15.69
CA VAL A 329 12.61 -20.81 16.92
C VAL A 329 12.43 -21.70 18.16
N GLU A 330 11.68 -22.79 18.03
CA GLU A 330 11.52 -23.79 19.09
C GLU A 330 12.84 -24.55 19.34
N GLU A 331 13.52 -24.98 18.26
CA GLU A 331 14.82 -25.67 18.35
C GLU A 331 15.92 -24.76 18.93
N SER A 332 15.87 -23.44 18.64
CA SER A 332 16.81 -22.48 19.22
C SER A 332 16.60 -22.26 20.72
N ARG A 333 15.48 -22.73 21.27
CA ARG A 333 15.01 -22.48 22.65
C ARG A 333 14.79 -21.00 22.94
N THR A 334 14.37 -20.24 21.93
CA THR A 334 13.87 -18.88 22.17
C THR A 334 12.54 -19.04 22.90
N GLY A 335 12.48 -18.63 24.16
CA GLY A 335 11.25 -18.70 24.96
C GLY A 335 10.26 -17.59 24.61
N ASP A 336 9.03 -17.69 25.13
CA ASP A 336 8.03 -16.63 25.01
C ASP A 336 8.55 -15.38 25.74
N ARG A 337 8.81 -14.32 24.98
CA ARG A 337 9.38 -13.08 25.52
C ARG A 337 8.35 -11.97 25.55
N TRP A 338 7.48 -11.95 24.55
CA TRP A 338 6.45 -10.95 24.35
C TRP A 338 5.10 -11.62 24.50
N VAL A 339 4.75 -11.97 25.75
CA VAL A 339 3.46 -12.59 26.05
C VAL A 339 2.37 -11.67 25.52
N ARG A 340 1.60 -12.17 24.56
CA ARG A 340 0.72 -11.37 23.73
C ARG A 340 -0.27 -10.53 24.53
N ALA A 341 -1.00 -11.15 25.46
CA ALA A 341 -1.99 -10.45 26.29
C ALA A 341 -1.38 -9.30 27.11
N VAL A 342 -0.13 -9.44 27.57
CA VAL A 342 0.59 -8.37 28.28
C VAL A 342 0.97 -7.26 27.33
N CYS A 343 1.54 -7.60 26.17
CA CYS A 343 1.97 -6.61 25.17
C CYS A 343 0.79 -5.83 24.59
N GLU A 344 -0.32 -6.51 24.27
CA GLU A 344 -1.58 -5.88 23.85
C GLU A 344 -2.10 -4.93 24.94
N GLY A 345 -2.13 -5.35 26.21
CA GLY A 345 -2.52 -4.46 27.30
C GLY A 345 -1.64 -3.22 27.45
N HIS A 346 -0.34 -3.31 27.14
CA HIS A 346 0.56 -2.16 27.08
C HIS A 346 0.27 -1.26 25.88
N ALA A 347 -0.01 -1.85 24.72
CA ALA A 347 -0.36 -1.10 23.52
C ALA A 347 -1.70 -0.37 23.65
N MET A 348 -2.73 -1.02 24.22
CA MET A 348 -4.02 -0.40 24.49
C MET A 348 -3.89 0.83 25.39
N LYS A 349 -3.14 0.71 26.50
CA LYS A 349 -2.87 1.85 27.39
C LYS A 349 -2.14 2.99 26.69
N GLU A 350 -1.24 2.68 25.76
CA GLU A 350 -0.54 3.70 24.99
C GLU A 350 -1.48 4.37 23.97
N LEU A 351 -2.34 3.61 23.29
CA LEU A 351 -3.37 4.15 22.39
C LEU A 351 -4.36 5.05 23.15
N GLU A 352 -4.88 4.59 24.28
CA GLU A 352 -5.78 5.35 25.18
C GLU A 352 -5.13 6.67 25.64
N ARG A 353 -3.83 6.65 25.95
CA ARG A 353 -3.07 7.85 26.37
C ARG A 353 -3.07 8.94 25.29
N PHE A 354 -3.13 8.55 24.02
CA PHE A 354 -3.22 9.47 22.88
C PHE A 354 -4.66 9.70 22.39
N GLY A 355 -5.67 9.19 23.12
CA GLY A 355 -7.08 9.33 22.76
C GLY A 355 -7.49 8.53 21.53
N LEU A 356 -6.78 7.43 21.25
CA LEU A 356 -7.07 6.53 20.14
C LEU A 356 -7.79 5.29 20.67
N ASP A 357 -9.03 5.10 20.22
CA ASP A 357 -9.83 3.90 20.53
C ASP A 357 -9.88 3.00 19.28
N ILE A 358 -9.79 1.67 19.48
CA ILE A 358 -9.85 0.63 18.42
C ILE A 358 -11.03 -0.31 18.58
#